data_AF-A0A450WDW7-F1
#
_entry.id   AF-A0A450WDW7-F1
#
_cell.length_a   1.000
_cell.length_b   1.000
_cell.length_c   1.000
_cell.angle_alpha   90.00
_cell.angle_beta   90.00
_cell.angle_gamma   90.00
#
_symmetry.space_group_name_H-M   'P 1'
#
loop_
_entity.id
_entity.type
_entity.pdbx_description
1 polymer ?
#
loop_
_entity_poly.entity_id
_entity_poly.type
_entity_poly.pdbx_seq_one_letter_code
_entity_poly.pdbx_strand_id
1 'polypeptide(L)'
;MLNQCLIMNSDHFIIPLAPDFFSWQAIKSIAQVLPKAYEDFQPFRIENNLNGYKLPGQPQFMGYIIQKFRLQAGKSQTQEEKKEIIHSKAFQEWIDKIGSRIEKELLPTLRSANMYTTGAEIVDTLVPEFNSLVAKSQSSGKPVFELDEEEAYSKEDRYRNKSKQEQFEDLFSSISNKIISISESDLQIRKNQETEY
;
A
#
# COMPACT_ATOMS: atom_id res chain seq x y z
N MET A 1 -1.16 -14.07 -15.96
CA MET A 1 -2.59 -14.45 -15.91
C MET A 1 -3.13 -14.49 -14.49
N LEU A 2 -2.57 -15.29 -13.56
CA LEU A 2 -3.10 -15.39 -12.18
C LEU A 2 -3.31 -14.04 -11.45
N ASN A 3 -2.30 -13.15 -11.46
CA ASN A 3 -2.40 -11.86 -10.78
C ASN A 3 -3.51 -10.96 -11.37
N GLN A 4 -3.74 -11.03 -12.68
CA GLN A 4 -4.85 -10.30 -13.31
C GLN A 4 -6.19 -10.84 -12.82
N CYS A 5 -6.35 -12.17 -12.72
CA CYS A 5 -7.57 -12.76 -12.18
C CYS A 5 -7.85 -12.30 -10.74
N LEU A 6 -6.82 -12.26 -9.90
CA LEU A 6 -6.93 -11.78 -8.51
C LEU A 6 -7.39 -10.32 -8.46
N ILE A 7 -6.73 -9.44 -9.20
CA ILE A 7 -7.08 -8.01 -9.22
C ILE A 7 -8.48 -7.80 -9.81
N MET A 8 -8.84 -8.52 -10.88
CA MET A 8 -10.16 -8.42 -11.51
C MET A 8 -11.29 -9.05 -10.66
N ASN A 9 -10.96 -9.73 -9.56
CA ASN A 9 -11.90 -10.22 -8.56
C ASN A 9 -11.87 -9.40 -7.25
N SER A 10 -11.24 -8.22 -7.25
CA SER A 10 -11.21 -7.33 -6.09
C SER A 10 -12.08 -6.09 -6.30
N ASP A 11 -12.64 -5.55 -5.23
CA ASP A 11 -13.24 -4.20 -5.26
C ASP A 11 -12.19 -3.10 -5.29
N HIS A 12 -11.09 -3.31 -4.56
CA HIS A 12 -10.00 -2.34 -4.41
C HIS A 12 -8.64 -3.02 -4.53
N PHE A 13 -7.63 -2.25 -4.91
CA PHE A 13 -6.24 -2.72 -4.91
C PHE A 13 -5.25 -1.64 -4.47
N ILE A 14 -4.16 -2.09 -3.86
CA ILE A 14 -3.00 -1.28 -3.46
C ILE A 14 -1.76 -1.84 -4.16
N ILE A 15 -0.87 -0.97 -4.61
CA ILE A 15 0.38 -1.38 -5.27
C ILE A 15 1.54 -1.34 -4.26
N PRO A 16 2.12 -2.50 -3.89
CA PRO A 16 3.36 -2.53 -3.13
C PRO A 16 4.55 -2.19 -4.05
N LEU A 17 5.41 -1.29 -3.60
CA LEU A 17 6.58 -0.82 -4.33
C LEU A 17 7.82 -0.88 -3.42
N ALA A 18 8.99 -0.95 -4.02
CA ALA A 18 10.27 -0.70 -3.36
C ALA A 18 10.91 0.56 -3.97
N PRO A 19 11.78 1.27 -3.25
CA PRO A 19 12.49 2.44 -3.77
C PRO A 19 13.64 2.03 -4.71
N ASP A 20 13.28 1.42 -5.84
CA ASP A 20 14.23 0.89 -6.82
C ASP A 20 13.77 1.09 -8.28
N PHE A 21 14.68 0.79 -9.20
CA PHE A 21 14.44 0.87 -10.64
C PHE A 21 13.33 -0.08 -11.12
N PHE A 22 13.23 -1.27 -10.54
CA PHE A 22 12.27 -2.28 -10.97
C PHE A 22 10.84 -1.84 -10.66
N SER A 23 10.60 -1.29 -9.48
CA SER A 23 9.32 -0.73 -9.06
C SER A 23 8.97 0.48 -9.92
N TRP A 24 9.94 1.37 -10.17
CA TRP A 24 9.78 2.51 -11.08
C TRP A 24 9.40 2.09 -12.51
N GLN A 25 9.98 0.99 -13.02
CA GLN A 25 9.63 0.44 -14.32
C GLN A 25 8.27 -0.29 -14.31
N ALA A 26 7.97 -1.01 -13.23
CA ALA A 26 6.73 -1.77 -13.09
C ALA A 26 5.48 -0.89 -13.13
N ILE A 27 5.54 0.34 -12.58
CA ILE A 27 4.42 1.30 -12.61
C ILE A 27 3.92 1.52 -14.04
N LYS A 28 4.82 1.69 -15.00
CA LYS A 28 4.46 1.87 -16.41
C LYS A 28 3.76 0.63 -16.97
N SER A 29 4.26 -0.56 -16.64
CA SER A 29 3.62 -1.82 -17.05
C SER A 29 2.23 -1.97 -16.44
N ILE A 30 2.07 -1.62 -15.16
CA ILE A 30 0.79 -1.72 -14.45
C ILE A 30 -0.24 -0.77 -15.08
N ALA A 31 0.15 0.48 -15.34
CA ALA A 31 -0.71 1.47 -15.99
C ALA A 31 -1.26 0.98 -17.33
N GLN A 32 -0.45 0.25 -18.11
CA GLN A 32 -0.88 -0.29 -19.41
C GLN A 32 -1.70 -1.58 -19.28
N VAL A 33 -1.32 -2.46 -18.37
CA VAL A 33 -1.89 -3.82 -18.28
C VAL A 33 -3.25 -3.82 -17.59
N LEU A 34 -3.47 -3.00 -16.56
CA LEU A 34 -4.71 -3.06 -15.78
C LEU A 34 -5.97 -2.65 -16.57
N PRO A 35 -6.00 -1.53 -17.31
CA PRO A 35 -7.17 -1.17 -18.12
C PRO A 35 -7.48 -2.24 -19.17
N LYS A 36 -6.45 -2.73 -19.87
CA LYS A 36 -6.61 -3.80 -20.85
C LYS A 36 -7.13 -5.09 -20.23
N ALA A 37 -6.58 -5.49 -19.09
CA ALA A 37 -7.08 -6.67 -18.37
C ALA A 37 -8.54 -6.49 -17.94
N TYR A 38 -8.96 -5.28 -17.56
CA TYR A 38 -10.37 -5.02 -17.25
C TYR A 38 -11.27 -5.16 -18.48
N GLU A 39 -10.85 -4.67 -19.64
CA GLU A 39 -11.54 -4.86 -20.93
C GLU A 39 -11.65 -6.35 -21.30
N ASP A 40 -10.54 -7.09 -21.21
CA ASP A 40 -10.47 -8.53 -21.50
C ASP A 40 -11.42 -9.34 -20.60
N PHE A 41 -11.70 -8.85 -19.37
CA PHE A 41 -12.61 -9.51 -18.42
C PHE A 41 -14.08 -9.06 -18.53
N GLN A 42 -14.41 -8.04 -19.33
CA GLN A 42 -15.79 -7.56 -19.49
C GLN A 42 -16.79 -8.64 -19.93
N PRO A 43 -16.47 -9.53 -20.89
CA PRO A 43 -17.43 -10.53 -21.34
C PRO A 43 -17.93 -11.42 -20.21
N PHE A 44 -17.03 -11.84 -19.31
CA PHE A 44 -17.37 -12.70 -18.16
C PHE A 44 -18.26 -12.00 -17.13
N ARG A 45 -18.26 -10.67 -17.10
CA ARG A 45 -19.07 -9.84 -16.19
C ARG A 45 -20.49 -9.63 -16.72
N ILE A 46 -20.61 -9.46 -18.05
CA ILE A 46 -21.89 -9.25 -18.73
C ILE A 46 -22.67 -10.57 -18.83
N GLU A 47 -21.99 -11.64 -19.25
CA GLU A 47 -22.67 -12.91 -19.54
C GLU A 47 -23.29 -13.57 -18.31
N ASN A 48 -22.87 -13.24 -17.08
CA ASN A 48 -23.33 -13.88 -15.83
C ASN A 48 -23.35 -15.43 -15.88
N ASN A 49 -22.64 -16.05 -16.82
CA ASN A 49 -22.68 -17.49 -17.13
C ASN A 49 -21.85 -18.34 -16.16
N LEU A 50 -21.35 -17.77 -15.07
CA LEU A 50 -20.52 -18.47 -14.08
C LEU A 50 -21.36 -19.15 -13.00
N ASN A 51 -22.35 -19.98 -13.37
CA ASN A 51 -23.15 -20.79 -12.41
C ASN A 51 -23.67 -20.01 -11.18
N GLY A 52 -24.09 -18.76 -11.36
CA GLY A 52 -24.58 -17.91 -10.27
C GLY A 52 -23.52 -17.09 -9.52
N TYR A 53 -22.24 -17.23 -9.85
CA TYR A 53 -21.17 -16.37 -9.33
C TYR A 53 -21.07 -15.08 -10.16
N LYS A 54 -21.30 -13.93 -9.51
CA LYS A 54 -21.05 -12.60 -10.09
C LYS A 54 -19.64 -12.14 -9.75
N LEU A 55 -18.89 -11.76 -10.78
CA LEU A 55 -17.64 -11.03 -10.57
C LEU A 55 -17.96 -9.68 -9.90
N PRO A 56 -17.17 -9.25 -8.88
CA PRO A 56 -17.34 -7.94 -8.24
C PRO A 56 -17.10 -6.84 -9.26
N GLY A 57 -17.39 -5.57 -8.95
CA GLY A 57 -17.28 -4.43 -9.88
C GLY A 57 -15.86 -4.17 -10.45
N GLN A 58 -15.68 -3.03 -11.12
CA GLN A 58 -14.37 -2.61 -11.59
C GLN A 58 -13.43 -2.36 -10.39
N PRO A 59 -12.24 -2.99 -10.35
CA PRO A 59 -11.32 -2.77 -9.24
C PRO A 59 -10.85 -1.32 -9.20
N GLN A 60 -10.95 -0.71 -8.03
CA GLN A 60 -10.58 0.69 -7.80
C GLN A 60 -9.21 0.80 -7.15
N PHE A 61 -8.37 1.69 -7.68
CA PHE A 61 -7.08 1.98 -7.08
C PHE A 61 -7.26 2.75 -5.78
N MET A 62 -6.75 2.17 -4.69
CA MET A 62 -6.81 2.75 -3.35
C MET A 62 -5.50 3.44 -2.95
N GLY A 63 -4.38 3.09 -3.59
CA GLY A 63 -3.10 3.69 -3.28
C GLY A 63 -1.89 2.80 -3.52
N TYR A 64 -0.76 3.23 -3.00
CA TYR A 64 0.51 2.54 -3.07
C TYR A 64 1.25 2.60 -1.72
N ILE A 65 2.11 1.61 -1.50
CA ILE A 65 2.96 1.57 -0.32
C ILE A 65 4.39 1.32 -0.79
N ILE A 66 5.31 2.25 -0.51
CA ILE A 66 6.74 2.05 -0.77
C ILE A 66 7.38 1.46 0.47
N GLN A 67 7.96 0.27 0.35
CA GLN A 67 8.46 -0.52 1.47
C GLN A 67 9.96 -0.78 1.35
N LYS A 68 10.55 -1.37 2.41
CA LYS A 68 11.93 -1.89 2.44
C LYS A 68 13.03 -0.84 2.27
N PHE A 69 12.74 0.42 2.57
CA PHE A 69 13.81 1.40 2.75
C PHE A 69 14.41 1.28 4.15
N ARG A 70 15.68 1.67 4.27
CA ARG A 70 16.36 1.76 5.56
C ARG A 70 16.28 3.17 6.09
N LEU A 71 15.87 3.28 7.35
CA LEU A 71 16.03 4.48 8.14
C LEU A 71 17.49 4.61 8.56
N GLN A 72 18.04 5.80 8.41
CA GLN A 72 19.30 6.20 9.03
C GLN A 72 18.97 7.07 10.24
N ALA A 73 19.75 6.93 11.32
CA ALA A 73 19.68 7.89 12.40
C ALA A 73 20.04 9.28 11.84
N GLY A 74 19.16 10.25 12.04
CA GLY A 74 19.44 11.63 11.66
C GLY A 74 20.75 12.10 12.26
N LYS A 75 21.60 12.76 11.45
CA LYS A 75 22.86 13.35 11.92
C LYS A 75 22.66 14.57 12.81
N SER A 76 21.41 14.98 13.07
CA SER A 76 21.07 16.23 13.75
C SER A 76 20.90 16.06 15.27
N GLN A 77 21.27 17.11 16.02
CA GLN A 77 21.35 17.08 17.49
C GLN A 77 20.03 17.45 18.20
N THR A 78 19.04 17.97 17.48
CA THR A 78 17.75 18.41 18.05
C THR A 78 16.76 17.24 18.14
N GLN A 79 15.87 17.27 19.14
CA GLN A 79 14.92 16.17 19.38
C GLN A 79 13.71 16.21 18.42
N GLU A 80 13.33 17.38 17.89
CA GLU A 80 12.24 17.47 16.90
C GLU A 80 12.64 16.89 15.53
N GLU A 81 13.86 17.11 15.06
CA GLU A 81 14.32 16.62 13.74
C GLU A 81 14.69 15.12 13.75
N LYS A 82 14.92 14.53 14.92
CA LYS A 82 15.08 13.07 15.07
C LYS A 82 13.81 12.28 14.77
N LYS A 83 12.65 12.95 14.69
CA LYS A 83 11.39 12.36 14.22
C LYS A 83 11.31 12.29 12.69
N GLU A 84 12.19 12.96 11.95
CA GLU A 84 12.22 12.81 10.50
C GLU A 84 12.75 11.43 10.14
N ILE A 85 11.93 10.72 9.38
CA ILE A 85 12.26 9.49 8.71
C ILE A 85 13.34 9.84 7.66
N ILE A 86 14.63 9.68 8.01
CA ILE A 86 15.75 9.99 7.12
C ILE A 86 16.19 8.73 6.40
N HIS A 87 16.03 8.70 5.07
CA HIS A 87 16.60 7.66 4.21
C HIS A 87 17.92 8.11 3.60
N SER A 88 18.64 7.15 3.01
CA SER A 88 19.77 7.53 2.17
C SER A 88 19.28 8.43 1.02
N LYS A 89 20.12 9.37 0.58
CA LYS A 89 19.82 10.22 -0.58
C LYS A 89 19.41 9.40 -1.81
N ALA A 90 20.03 8.23 -2.00
CA ALA A 90 19.70 7.32 -3.09
C ALA A 90 18.28 6.76 -2.99
N PHE A 91 17.77 6.46 -1.79
CA PHE A 91 16.38 6.05 -1.61
C PHE A 91 15.42 7.21 -1.88
N GLN A 92 15.74 8.42 -1.42
CA GLN A 92 14.91 9.60 -1.69
C GLN A 92 14.75 9.85 -3.20
N GLU A 93 15.85 9.79 -3.95
CA GLU A 93 15.83 9.94 -5.40
C GLU A 93 14.91 8.93 -6.10
N TRP A 94 14.85 7.69 -5.61
CA TRP A 94 13.92 6.68 -6.14
C TRP A 94 12.48 6.92 -5.72
N ILE A 95 12.24 7.31 -4.46
CA ILE A 95 10.91 7.67 -3.97
C ILE A 95 10.33 8.81 -4.81
N ASP A 96 11.12 9.86 -5.08
CA ASP A 96 10.72 11.01 -5.90
C ASP A 96 10.43 10.60 -7.34
N LYS A 97 11.28 9.75 -7.94
CA LYS A 97 11.07 9.21 -9.30
C LYS A 97 9.80 8.37 -9.38
N ILE A 98 9.54 7.56 -8.36
CA ILE A 98 8.33 6.73 -8.26
C ILE A 98 7.10 7.62 -8.13
N GLY A 99 7.08 8.56 -7.19
CA GLY A 99 5.97 9.49 -7.00
C GLY A 99 5.66 10.30 -8.26
N SER A 100 6.70 10.87 -8.89
CA SER A 100 6.58 11.59 -10.16
C SER A 100 5.97 10.74 -11.28
N ARG A 101 6.32 9.45 -11.37
CA ARG A 101 5.75 8.55 -12.37
C ARG A 101 4.32 8.13 -12.03
N ILE A 102 4.00 7.92 -10.76
CA ILE A 102 2.63 7.65 -10.32
C ILE A 102 1.71 8.80 -10.75
N GLU A 103 2.09 10.04 -10.44
CA GLU A 103 1.32 11.24 -10.77
C GLU A 103 1.17 11.49 -12.27
N LYS A 104 2.23 11.23 -13.05
CA LYS A 104 2.27 11.57 -14.49
C LYS A 104 1.78 10.46 -15.41
N GLU A 105 1.88 9.20 -14.98
CA GLU A 105 1.59 8.05 -15.83
C GLU A 105 0.46 7.19 -15.24
N LEU A 106 0.61 6.70 -14.00
CA LEU A 106 -0.35 5.75 -13.43
C LEU A 106 -1.71 6.38 -13.15
N LEU A 107 -1.76 7.46 -12.37
CA LEU A 107 -3.04 8.07 -11.96
C LEU A 107 -3.84 8.58 -13.16
N PRO A 108 -3.26 9.28 -14.16
CA PRO A 108 -4.02 9.72 -15.33
C PRO A 108 -4.60 8.53 -16.11
N THR A 109 -3.84 7.45 -16.28
CA THR A 109 -4.31 6.26 -16.99
C THR A 109 -5.44 5.58 -16.23
N LEU A 110 -5.31 5.37 -14.92
CA LEU A 110 -6.34 4.73 -14.11
C LEU A 110 -7.61 5.58 -14.00
N ARG A 111 -7.48 6.91 -13.86
CA ARG A 111 -8.62 7.84 -13.90
C ARG A 111 -9.36 7.78 -15.23
N SER A 112 -8.63 7.78 -16.34
CA SER A 112 -9.23 7.68 -17.69
C SER A 112 -9.96 6.35 -17.90
N ALA A 113 -9.53 5.30 -17.21
CA ALA A 113 -10.15 3.98 -17.24
C ALA A 113 -11.25 3.79 -16.16
N ASN A 114 -11.59 4.80 -15.35
CA ASN A 114 -12.49 4.69 -14.20
C ASN A 114 -12.06 3.65 -13.15
N MET A 115 -10.74 3.39 -13.02
CA MET A 115 -10.13 2.48 -12.04
C MET A 115 -9.52 3.25 -10.85
N TYR A 116 -10.15 4.34 -10.42
CA TYR A 116 -9.65 5.21 -9.37
C TYR A 116 -10.84 5.78 -8.57
N THR A 117 -10.85 5.56 -7.25
CA THR A 117 -11.90 6.07 -6.38
C THR A 117 -11.86 7.60 -6.36
N THR A 118 -12.91 8.23 -6.89
CA THR A 118 -12.96 9.69 -7.04
C THR A 118 -13.24 10.35 -5.69
N GLY A 119 -12.46 11.39 -5.34
CA GLY A 119 -12.70 12.22 -4.15
C GLY A 119 -12.17 11.67 -2.81
N ALA A 120 -11.56 10.48 -2.81
CA ALA A 120 -10.90 9.92 -1.63
C ALA A 120 -9.39 10.27 -1.61
N GLU A 121 -8.86 10.55 -0.42
CA GLU A 121 -7.41 10.44 -0.19
C GLU A 121 -6.96 9.03 -0.54
N ILE A 122 -5.78 8.87 -1.14
CA ILE A 122 -5.21 7.55 -1.41
C ILE A 122 -4.30 7.13 -0.25
N VAL A 123 -4.07 5.83 -0.14
CA VAL A 123 -2.96 5.31 0.66
C VAL A 123 -1.65 5.64 -0.06
N ASP A 124 -0.80 6.46 0.54
CA ASP A 124 0.46 6.97 -0.03
C ASP A 124 1.61 6.84 0.97
N THR A 125 1.78 5.64 1.53
CA THR A 125 2.58 5.48 2.76
C THR A 125 3.95 4.86 2.50
N LEU A 126 4.93 5.30 3.29
CA LEU A 126 6.28 4.78 3.35
C LEU A 126 6.40 3.81 4.54
N VAL A 127 6.81 2.55 4.30
CA VAL A 127 7.02 1.53 5.35
C VAL A 127 8.51 1.17 5.48
N PRO A 128 9.16 1.51 6.61
CA PRO A 128 10.56 1.16 6.83
C PRO A 128 10.78 -0.33 7.00
N GLU A 129 12.03 -0.74 6.82
CA GLU A 129 12.47 -2.08 7.18
C GLU A 129 12.54 -2.25 8.71
N PHE A 130 11.57 -2.99 9.28
CA PHE A 130 11.56 -3.35 10.71
C PHE A 130 12.48 -4.54 11.07
N ASN A 131 13.22 -5.07 10.08
CA ASN A 131 14.31 -6.03 10.23
C ASN A 131 13.98 -7.20 11.19
N SER A 132 14.72 -7.29 12.30
CA SER A 132 14.67 -8.39 13.26
C SER A 132 13.32 -8.53 13.95
N LEU A 133 12.53 -7.45 14.09
CA LEU A 133 11.22 -7.51 14.75
C LEU A 133 10.26 -8.44 13.99
N VAL A 134 10.27 -8.40 12.65
CA VAL A 134 9.42 -9.27 11.83
C VAL A 134 9.85 -10.73 12.00
N ALA A 135 11.16 -11.02 11.95
CA ALA A 135 11.67 -12.37 12.15
C ALA A 135 11.37 -12.91 13.57
N LYS A 136 11.50 -12.05 14.60
CA LYS A 136 11.19 -12.39 15.99
C LYS A 136 9.71 -12.66 16.20
N SER A 137 8.85 -11.83 15.61
CA SER A 137 7.39 -12.04 15.57
C SER A 137 7.03 -13.38 14.95
N GLN A 138 7.62 -13.72 13.80
CA GLN A 138 7.39 -15.01 13.16
C GLN A 138 7.87 -16.19 14.02
N SER A 139 9.02 -16.07 14.67
CA SER A 139 9.59 -17.15 15.50
C SER A 139 8.84 -17.39 16.82
N SER A 140 8.23 -16.34 17.39
CA SER A 140 7.48 -16.40 18.65
C SER A 140 5.98 -16.65 18.44
N GLY A 141 5.47 -16.46 17.22
CA GLY A 141 4.05 -16.56 16.91
C GLY A 141 3.21 -15.41 17.47
N LYS A 142 3.84 -14.31 17.89
CA LYS A 142 3.16 -13.10 18.39
C LYS A 142 3.25 -11.95 17.37
N PRO A 143 2.23 -11.10 17.25
CA PRO A 143 2.34 -9.84 16.51
C PRO A 143 3.53 -8.99 16.99
N VAL A 144 4.12 -8.17 16.10
CA VAL A 144 5.30 -7.34 16.42
C VAL A 144 5.08 -6.45 17.66
N PHE A 145 3.88 -5.87 17.79
CA PHE A 145 3.51 -4.99 18.89
C PHE A 145 3.21 -5.74 20.21
N GLU A 146 3.06 -7.06 20.16
CA GLU A 146 2.86 -7.93 21.36
C GLU A 146 4.12 -8.67 21.79
N LEU A 147 5.26 -8.48 21.11
CA LEU A 147 6.52 -9.11 21.52
C LEU A 147 6.98 -8.56 22.87
N ASP A 148 7.30 -9.46 23.79
CA ASP A 148 7.91 -9.08 25.06
C ASP A 148 9.30 -8.47 24.80
N GLU A 149 9.79 -7.59 25.70
CA GLU A 149 11.07 -6.89 25.50
C GLU A 149 12.25 -7.87 25.29
N GLU A 150 12.17 -9.06 25.90
CA GLU A 150 13.18 -10.12 25.79
C GLU A 150 13.15 -10.81 24.42
N GLU A 151 11.97 -10.90 23.81
CA GLU A 151 11.75 -11.47 22.48
C GLU A 151 12.12 -10.43 21.41
N ALA A 152 11.69 -9.18 21.60
CA ALA A 152 11.83 -8.07 20.65
C ALA A 152 13.28 -7.60 20.49
N TYR A 153 14.11 -7.58 21.55
CA TYR A 153 15.45 -6.98 21.51
C TYR A 153 16.55 -7.85 22.13
N SER A 154 17.78 -7.74 21.61
CA SER A 154 18.95 -8.25 22.35
C SER A 154 19.20 -7.37 23.58
N LYS A 155 19.97 -7.87 24.56
CA LYS A 155 20.24 -7.10 25.80
C LYS A 155 20.88 -5.73 25.52
N GLU A 156 21.69 -5.61 24.48
CA GLU A 156 22.35 -4.37 24.06
C GLU A 156 21.37 -3.37 23.41
N ASP A 157 20.26 -3.86 22.85
CA ASP A 157 19.32 -3.09 22.03
C ASP A 157 18.06 -2.63 22.78
N ARG A 158 17.81 -3.13 24.00
CA ARG A 158 16.59 -2.83 24.79
C ARG A 158 16.37 -1.33 25.03
N TYR A 159 17.42 -0.59 25.37
CA TYR A 159 17.32 0.85 25.67
C TYR A 159 17.08 1.75 24.45
N ARG A 160 17.38 1.29 23.23
CA ARG A 160 17.30 2.11 22.01
C ARG A 160 16.02 1.91 21.20
N ASN A 161 15.27 0.84 21.45
CA ASN A 161 14.37 0.34 20.42
C ASN A 161 12.90 0.15 20.83
N LYS A 162 12.48 0.37 22.09
CA LYS A 162 11.05 0.28 22.50
C LYS A 162 10.12 1.13 21.61
N SER A 163 10.62 2.28 21.16
CA SER A 163 9.92 3.16 20.20
C SER A 163 9.66 2.52 18.84
N LYS A 164 10.35 1.45 18.44
CA LYS A 164 10.15 0.78 17.13
C LYS A 164 8.91 -0.09 17.09
N GLN A 165 8.51 -0.70 18.21
CA GLN A 165 7.24 -1.43 18.30
C GLN A 165 6.07 -0.45 18.23
N GLU A 166 6.13 0.64 19.00
CA GLU A 166 5.15 1.73 18.95
C GLU A 166 5.06 2.34 17.54
N GLN A 167 6.20 2.66 16.91
CA GLN A 167 6.23 3.14 15.51
C GLN A 167 5.63 2.14 14.52
N PHE A 168 5.83 0.84 14.73
CA PHE A 168 5.20 -0.20 13.91
C PHE A 168 3.69 -0.15 14.08
N GLU A 169 3.21 -0.18 15.32
CA GLU A 169 1.77 -0.16 15.64
C GLU A 169 1.09 1.10 15.10
N ASP A 170 1.66 2.28 15.35
CA ASP A 170 1.15 3.57 14.87
C ASP A 170 1.06 3.60 13.35
N LEU A 171 2.12 3.15 12.66
CA LEU A 171 2.18 3.16 11.20
C LEU A 171 1.13 2.24 10.59
N PHE A 172 1.06 0.98 11.04
CA PHE A 172 0.11 0.02 10.51
C PHE A 172 -1.33 0.34 10.90
N SER A 173 -1.56 0.96 12.06
CA SER A 173 -2.87 1.48 12.45
C SER A 173 -3.30 2.64 11.55
N SER A 174 -2.38 3.57 11.23
CA SER A 174 -2.65 4.67 10.29
C SER A 174 -3.01 4.17 8.89
N ILE A 175 -2.25 3.19 8.36
CA ILE A 175 -2.55 2.56 7.06
C ILE A 175 -3.92 1.88 7.10
N SER A 176 -4.20 1.10 8.14
CA SER A 176 -5.49 0.40 8.33
C SER A 176 -6.66 1.39 8.34
N ASN A 177 -6.53 2.47 9.11
CA ASN A 177 -7.56 3.50 9.22
C ASN A 177 -7.82 4.20 7.89
N LYS A 178 -6.77 4.52 7.12
CA LYS A 178 -6.92 5.07 5.76
C LYS A 178 -7.68 4.10 4.84
N ILE A 179 -7.31 2.81 4.84
CA ILE A 179 -7.96 1.77 4.03
C ILE A 179 -9.46 1.67 4.36
N ILE A 180 -9.79 1.63 5.66
CA ILE A 180 -11.18 1.56 6.14
C ILE A 180 -11.95 2.81 5.68
N SER A 181 -11.40 4.00 5.90
CA SER A 181 -12.04 5.26 5.52
C SER A 181 -12.34 5.34 4.01
N ILE A 182 -11.41 4.91 3.16
CA ILE A 182 -11.61 4.89 1.71
C ILE A 182 -12.69 3.88 1.33
N SER A 183 -12.62 2.68 1.90
CA SER A 183 -13.58 1.61 1.63
C SER A 183 -15.01 1.99 2.03
N GLU A 184 -15.17 2.61 3.21
CA GLU A 184 -16.47 3.09 3.69
C GLU A 184 -17.02 4.20 2.80
N SER A 185 -16.18 5.15 2.40
CA SER A 185 -16.58 6.26 1.52
C SER A 185 -17.06 5.75 0.16
N ASP A 186 -16.34 4.80 -0.44
CA ASP A 186 -16.73 4.18 -1.72
C ASP A 186 -18.05 3.41 -1.60
N LEU A 187 -18.26 2.66 -0.51
CA LEU A 187 -19.52 1.95 -0.25
C LEU A 187 -20.72 2.90 -0.14
N GLN A 188 -20.55 4.08 0.48
CA GLN A 188 -21.62 5.08 0.55
C GLN A 188 -21.93 5.68 -0.82
N ILE A 189 -20.90 5.97 -1.63
CA ILE A 189 -21.08 6.47 -3.00
C ILE A 189 -21.87 5.46 -3.84
N ARG A 190 -21.49 4.17 -3.79
CA ARG A 190 -22.19 3.11 -4.54
C ARG A 190 -23.65 2.96 -4.11
N LYS A 191 -23.94 2.97 -2.80
CA LYS A 191 -25.32 2.89 -2.28
C LYS A 191 -26.19 4.06 -2.73
N ASN A 192 -25.65 5.27 -2.71
CA ASN A 192 -26.40 6.46 -3.14
C ASN A 192 -26.76 6.40 -4.62
N GLN A 193 -25.89 5.85 -5.47
CA GLN A 193 -26.16 5.65 -6.89
C GLN A 193 -27.21 4.56 -7.18
N GLU A 194 -27.32 3.54 -6.31
CA GLU A 194 -28.35 2.49 -6.43
C GLU A 194 -29.75 2.93 -5.98
N THR A 195 -29.86 4.00 -5.17
CA THR A 195 -31.15 4.47 -4.61
C THR A 195 -31.84 5.52 -5.52
N GLU A 196 -31.17 6.01 -6.56
CA GLU A 196 -31.73 6.96 -7.54
C GLU A 196 -32.48 6.28 -8.72
N TYR A 197 -32.69 4.97 -8.65
CA TYR A 197 -33.47 4.17 -9.62
C TYR A 197 -34.62 3.43 -8.95
#